data_AF-A0A1T4YR80-F1
#
_entry.id   AF-A0A1T4YR80-F1
#
_cell.length_a   1.000
_cell.length_b   1.000
_cell.length_c   1.000
_cell.angle_alpha   90.00
_cell.angle_beta   90.00
_cell.angle_gamma   90.00
#
_symmetry.space_group_name_H-M   'P 1'
#
loop_
_entity.id
_entity.type
_entity.pdbx_description
1 polymer ?
#
loop_
_entity_poly.entity_id
_entity_poly.type
_entity_poly.pdbx_seq_one_letter_code
_entity_poly.pdbx_strand_id
1 'polypeptide(L)'
;MESNPYAPPLAELSPQEKPEAVRLREEHINVEATIKSVGMLYFLGAMAVILVGVMGLASGETAGRLPLAIFFCGLGFFQGWVGYGLRKLQSWARIPTITFSCIGLLAFPLGTLINGYILSQILSKKANFVLSDEYKAIITATPQVKRKTSKVVWVLLFAFIALLVGSLLVGILGH
;
A
#
# COMPACT_ATOMS: atom_id res chain seq x y z
N MET A 1 30.56 -1.95 -50.06
CA MET A 1 29.97 -1.59 -48.75
C MET A 1 29.91 -0.07 -48.71
N GLU A 2 28.74 0.52 -48.92
CA GLU A 2 28.56 1.99 -48.86
C GLU A 2 28.79 2.47 -47.43
N SER A 3 29.82 3.30 -47.23
CA SER A 3 30.05 3.97 -45.95
C SER A 3 29.02 5.09 -45.79
N ASN A 4 28.06 4.92 -44.87
CA ASN A 4 27.05 5.92 -44.58
C ASN A 4 27.71 7.23 -44.09
N PRO A 5 27.66 8.34 -44.86
CA PRO A 5 28.30 9.61 -44.50
C PRO A 5 27.68 10.29 -43.27
N TYR A 6 26.50 9.84 -42.85
CA TYR A 6 25.77 10.36 -41.68
C TYR A 6 25.82 9.40 -40.49
N ALA A 7 26.70 8.39 -40.50
CA ALA A 7 26.89 7.55 -39.32
C ALA A 7 27.44 8.43 -38.17
N PRO A 8 26.70 8.61 -37.07
CA PRO A 8 27.21 9.38 -35.94
C PRO A 8 28.48 8.69 -35.43
N PRO A 9 29.51 9.47 -35.01
CA PRO A 9 30.71 8.88 -34.46
C PRO A 9 30.33 7.91 -33.34
N LEU A 10 30.87 6.69 -33.40
CA LEU A 10 30.75 5.70 -32.33
C LEU A 10 31.57 6.20 -31.14
N ALA A 11 31.04 7.20 -30.42
CA ALA A 11 31.56 7.57 -29.13
C ALA A 11 31.34 6.38 -28.21
N GLU A 12 32.43 5.80 -27.69
CA GLU A 12 32.35 4.91 -26.55
C GLU A 12 31.65 5.68 -25.43
N LEU A 13 30.39 5.33 -25.16
CA LEU A 13 29.67 5.82 -23.99
C LEU A 13 30.42 5.25 -22.78
N SER A 14 31.39 6.00 -22.26
CA SER A 14 31.90 5.77 -20.92
C SER A 14 30.68 5.65 -20.00
N PRO A 15 30.57 4.62 -19.14
CA PRO A 15 29.43 4.48 -18.26
C PRO A 15 29.34 5.75 -17.41
N GLN A 16 28.43 6.66 -17.77
CA GLN A 16 28.18 7.84 -16.96
C GLN A 16 27.76 7.33 -15.59
N GLU A 17 28.59 7.61 -14.59
CA GLU A 17 28.32 7.18 -13.23
C GLU A 17 26.96 7.77 -12.84
N LYS A 18 26.00 6.88 -12.58
CA LYS A 18 24.65 7.31 -12.22
C LYS A 18 24.75 8.20 -10.98
N PRO A 19 24.02 9.33 -10.93
CA PRO A 19 23.98 10.16 -9.74
C PRO A 19 23.67 9.31 -8.51
N GLU A 20 24.37 9.57 -7.40
CA GLU A 20 24.27 8.77 -6.17
C GLU A 20 22.81 8.60 -5.69
N ALA A 21 22.01 9.66 -5.76
CA ALA A 21 20.58 9.63 -5.44
C ALA A 21 19.77 8.63 -6.28
N VAL A 22 20.11 8.46 -7.56
CA VAL A 22 19.46 7.48 -8.45
C VAL A 22 19.82 6.06 -8.02
N ARG A 23 21.10 5.80 -7.73
CA ARG A 23 21.58 4.49 -7.25
C ARG A 23 20.91 4.10 -5.94
N LEU A 24 20.89 5.04 -4.98
CA LEU A 24 20.30 4.84 -3.66
C LEU A 24 18.80 4.54 -3.73
N ARG A 25 18.08 5.22 -4.62
CA ARG A 25 16.65 4.96 -4.84
C ARG A 25 16.42 3.63 -5.56
N GLU A 26 17.21 3.29 -6.58
CA GLU A 26 17.11 1.99 -7.27
C GLU A 26 17.31 0.82 -6.29
N GLU A 27 18.21 0.95 -5.32
CA GLU A 27 18.44 -0.07 -4.29
C GLU A 27 17.23 -0.24 -3.35
N HIS A 28 16.54 0.85 -3.02
CA HIS A 28 15.45 0.85 -2.05
C HIS A 28 14.04 0.80 -2.67
N ILE A 29 13.94 0.83 -4.00
CA ILE A 29 12.67 0.88 -4.74
C ILE A 29 11.74 -0.30 -4.41
N ASN A 30 12.33 -1.45 -4.10
CA ASN A 30 11.56 -2.64 -3.74
C ASN A 30 10.89 -2.48 -2.37
N VAL A 31 11.60 -1.92 -1.41
CA VAL A 31 11.09 -1.65 -0.05
C VAL A 31 10.02 -0.56 -0.10
N GLU A 32 10.27 0.52 -0.86
CA GLU A 32 9.29 1.58 -1.11
C GLU A 32 7.97 1.03 -1.63
N ALA A 33 8.04 0.14 -2.63
CA ALA A 33 6.86 -0.45 -3.21
C ALA A 33 6.17 -1.45 -2.28
N THR A 34 6.91 -2.22 -1.49
CA THR A 34 6.32 -3.10 -0.47
C THR A 34 5.53 -2.28 0.54
N ILE A 35 6.10 -1.20 1.09
CA ILE A 35 5.41 -0.31 2.03
C ILE A 35 4.15 0.30 1.41
N LYS A 36 4.23 0.77 0.16
CA LYS A 36 3.06 1.29 -0.57
C LYS A 36 1.99 0.23 -0.80
N SER A 37 2.40 -1.03 -1.01
CA SER A 37 1.48 -2.16 -1.17
C SER A 37 0.80 -2.52 0.15
N VAL A 38 1.51 -2.46 1.27
CA VAL A 38 0.91 -2.57 2.61
C VAL A 38 -0.09 -1.45 2.85
N GLY A 39 0.23 -0.21 2.48
CA GLY A 39 -0.72 0.90 2.53
C GLY A 39 -1.99 0.64 1.71
N MET A 40 -1.85 0.00 0.53
CA MET A 40 -3.00 -0.43 -0.26
C MET A 40 -3.84 -1.51 0.44
N LEU A 41 -3.19 -2.49 1.08
CA LEU A 41 -3.88 -3.51 1.87
C LEU A 41 -4.68 -2.89 3.03
N TYR A 42 -4.15 -1.84 3.67
CA TYR A 42 -4.85 -1.10 4.71
C TYR A 42 -6.09 -0.37 4.18
N PHE A 43 -6.04 0.18 2.95
CA PHE A 43 -7.24 0.72 2.32
C PHE A 43 -8.30 -0.33 2.02
N LEU A 44 -7.88 -1.52 1.57
CA LEU A 44 -8.79 -2.64 1.33
C LEU A 44 -9.44 -3.12 2.63
N GLY A 45 -8.65 -3.27 3.69
CA GLY A 45 -9.13 -3.56 5.03
C GLY A 45 -10.12 -2.52 5.52
N ALA A 46 -9.77 -1.23 5.39
CA ALA A 46 -10.63 -0.12 5.79
C ALA A 46 -12.00 -0.18 5.09
N MET A 47 -12.01 -0.41 3.78
CA MET A 47 -13.24 -0.52 3.01
C MET A 47 -14.09 -1.73 3.44
N ALA A 48 -13.47 -2.88 3.69
CA ALA A 48 -14.17 -4.06 4.20
C ALA A 48 -14.76 -3.83 5.60
N VAL A 49 -14.02 -3.18 6.50
CA VAL A 49 -14.48 -2.89 7.87
C VAL A 49 -15.61 -1.87 7.87
N ILE A 50 -15.52 -0.81 7.06
CA ILE A 50 -16.62 0.16 6.87
C ILE A 50 -17.85 -0.56 6.33
N LEU A 51 -17.67 -1.44 5.34
CA LEU A 51 -18.76 -2.20 4.75
C LEU A 51 -19.50 -3.05 5.80
N VAL A 52 -18.78 -3.73 6.69
CA VAL A 52 -19.38 -4.47 7.82
C VAL A 52 -20.21 -3.54 8.71
N GLY A 53 -19.70 -2.36 9.04
CA GLY A 53 -20.44 -1.36 9.81
C GLY A 53 -21.74 -0.91 9.12
N VAL A 54 -21.68 -0.65 7.81
CA VAL A 54 -22.84 -0.21 7.01
C VAL A 54 -23.88 -1.33 6.87
N MET A 55 -23.47 -2.56 6.57
CA MET A 55 -24.38 -3.72 6.50
C MET A 55 -25.06 -4.00 7.84
N GLY A 56 -24.35 -3.77 8.96
CA GLY A 56 -24.92 -3.86 10.29
C GLY A 56 -26.09 -2.89 10.54
N LEU A 57 -26.10 -1.73 9.87
CA LEU A 57 -27.21 -0.76 9.93
C LEU A 57 -28.36 -1.11 8.98
N ALA A 58 -28.06 -1.72 7.82
CA ALA A 58 -29.06 -2.07 6.81
C ALA A 58 -30.00 -3.21 7.23
N SER A 59 -29.62 -3.97 8.25
CA SER A 59 -30.31 -5.21 8.69
C SER A 59 -31.47 -5.00 9.69
N GLY A 60 -32.14 -3.85 9.63
CA GLY A 60 -33.45 -3.57 10.23
C GLY A 60 -33.47 -3.15 11.72
N GLU A 61 -32.53 -3.62 12.54
CA GLU A 61 -32.51 -3.31 13.99
C GLU A 61 -31.44 -2.24 14.32
N THR A 62 -31.80 -0.96 14.16
CA THR A 62 -30.83 0.15 14.22
C THR A 62 -30.41 0.52 15.64
N ALA A 63 -31.31 0.49 16.62
CA ALA A 63 -31.06 1.05 17.95
C ALA A 63 -29.93 0.32 18.72
N GLY A 64 -29.87 -1.01 18.64
CA GLY A 64 -28.81 -1.80 19.28
C GLY A 64 -27.50 -1.84 18.51
N ARG A 65 -27.54 -1.65 17.18
CA ARG A 65 -26.38 -1.81 16.29
C ARG A 65 -25.65 -0.51 15.98
N LEU A 66 -26.27 0.64 16.23
CA LEU A 66 -25.69 1.95 15.95
C LEU A 66 -24.31 2.17 16.60
N PRO A 67 -24.07 1.86 17.89
CA PRO A 67 -22.74 2.02 18.50
C PRO A 67 -21.68 1.15 17.82
N LEU A 68 -22.05 -0.09 17.47
CA LEU A 68 -21.15 -1.03 16.81
C LEU A 68 -20.82 -0.60 15.38
N ALA A 69 -21.80 -0.08 14.64
CA ALA A 69 -21.60 0.46 13.30
C ALA A 69 -20.69 1.69 13.31
N ILE A 70 -20.89 2.61 14.26
CA ILE A 70 -20.02 3.78 14.45
C ILE A 70 -18.60 3.33 14.76
N PHE A 71 -18.43 2.35 15.65
CA PHE A 71 -17.14 1.78 15.99
C PHE A 71 -16.42 1.22 14.76
N PHE A 72 -17.08 0.37 13.97
CA PHE A 72 -16.49 -0.20 12.76
C PHE A 72 -16.19 0.85 11.70
N CYS A 73 -17.09 1.80 11.46
CA CYS A 73 -16.83 2.90 10.53
C CYS A 73 -15.61 3.72 10.98
N GLY A 74 -15.56 4.10 12.25
CA GLY A 74 -14.43 4.84 12.83
C GLY A 74 -13.11 4.07 12.74
N LEU A 75 -13.13 2.77 13.03
CA LEU A 75 -11.96 1.89 12.90
C LEU A 75 -11.49 1.82 11.44
N GLY A 76 -12.40 1.67 10.49
CA GLY A 76 -12.07 1.64 9.08
C GLY A 76 -11.51 2.97 8.57
N PHE A 77 -12.08 4.11 9.00
CA PHE A 77 -11.51 5.43 8.69
C PHE A 77 -10.08 5.58 9.25
N PHE A 78 -9.86 5.17 10.49
CA PHE A 78 -8.53 5.21 11.10
C PHE A 78 -7.54 4.29 10.38
N GLN A 79 -7.96 3.09 10.00
CA GLN A 79 -7.14 2.17 9.20
C GLN A 79 -6.79 2.76 7.83
N GLY A 80 -7.76 3.41 7.16
CA GLY A 80 -7.53 4.12 5.90
C GLY A 80 -6.55 5.29 6.05
N TRP A 81 -6.63 6.03 7.16
CA TRP A 81 -5.69 7.10 7.50
C TRP A 81 -4.26 6.58 7.65
N VAL A 82 -4.07 5.43 8.31
CA VAL A 82 -2.76 4.78 8.41
C VAL A 82 -2.27 4.31 7.02
N GLY A 83 -3.17 3.72 6.22
CA GLY A 83 -2.87 3.34 4.83
C GLY A 83 -2.41 4.53 3.98
N TYR A 84 -3.03 5.69 4.16
CA TYR A 84 -2.60 6.95 3.53
C TYR A 84 -1.18 7.34 3.95
N GLY A 85 -0.90 7.32 5.26
CA GLY A 85 0.42 7.58 5.81
C GLY A 85 1.51 6.68 5.23
N LEU A 86 1.26 5.38 5.13
CA LEU A 86 2.18 4.42 4.52
C LEU A 86 2.42 4.70 3.03
N ARG A 87 1.37 5.02 2.26
CA ARG A 87 1.52 5.35 0.83
C ARG A 87 2.31 6.64 0.59
N LYS A 88 2.18 7.59 1.52
CA LYS A 88 2.95 8.84 1.55
C LYS A 88 4.31 8.68 2.25
N LEU A 89 4.70 7.45 2.60
CA LEU A 89 5.97 7.10 3.24
C LEU A 89 6.24 7.94 4.49
N GLN A 90 5.21 8.15 5.31
CA GLN A 90 5.32 8.94 6.52
C GLN A 90 5.80 8.07 7.68
N SER A 91 6.80 8.56 8.42
CA SER A 91 7.38 7.87 9.58
C SER A 91 6.37 7.60 10.69
N TRP A 92 5.42 8.53 10.91
CA TRP A 92 4.38 8.37 11.95
C TRP A 92 3.49 7.15 11.71
N ALA A 93 3.28 6.73 10.44
CA ALA A 93 2.42 5.61 10.10
C ALA A 93 3.00 4.25 10.53
N ARG A 94 4.29 4.22 10.89
CA ARG A 94 5.00 3.03 11.33
C ARG A 94 4.41 2.43 12.61
N ILE A 95 4.24 3.27 13.64
CA ILE A 95 3.73 2.84 14.95
C ILE A 95 2.34 2.20 14.86
N PRO A 96 1.32 2.85 14.28
CA PRO A 96 -0.01 2.26 14.20
C PRO A 96 -0.01 0.99 13.33
N THR A 97 0.83 0.92 12.29
CA THR A 97 0.98 -0.30 11.48
C THR A 97 1.51 -1.46 12.30
N ILE A 98 2.48 -1.23 13.19
CA ILE A 98 2.99 -2.25 14.11
C ILE A 98 1.88 -2.69 15.06
N THR A 99 1.16 -1.75 15.68
CA THR A 99 0.05 -2.07 16.60
C THR A 99 -1.02 -2.93 15.92
N PHE A 100 -1.47 -2.53 14.73
CA PHE A 100 -2.45 -3.29 13.97
C PHE A 100 -1.93 -4.66 13.54
N SER A 101 -0.67 -4.75 13.15
CA SER A 101 -0.06 -6.03 12.78
C SER A 101 0.01 -6.97 13.98
N CYS A 102 0.37 -6.49 15.16
CA CYS A 102 0.38 -7.28 16.39
C CYS A 102 -1.01 -7.82 16.75
N ILE A 103 -2.05 -7.00 16.63
CA ILE A 103 -3.45 -7.44 16.84
C ILE A 103 -3.83 -8.48 15.78
N GLY A 104 -3.48 -8.22 14.52
CA GLY A 104 -3.77 -9.10 13.39
C GLY A 104 -3.05 -10.45 13.44
N LEU A 105 -1.98 -10.59 14.23
CA LEU A 105 -1.32 -11.89 14.45
C LEU A 105 -2.24 -12.90 15.15
N LEU A 106 -3.22 -12.43 15.93
CA LEU A 106 -4.21 -13.28 16.61
C LEU A 106 -5.19 -13.94 15.63
N ALA A 107 -5.34 -13.40 14.42
CA ALA A 107 -6.21 -13.95 13.38
C ALA A 107 -5.53 -15.11 12.64
N PHE A 108 -5.36 -16.24 13.31
CA PHE A 108 -4.72 -17.44 12.74
C PHE A 108 -5.62 -18.17 11.73
N PRO A 109 -5.08 -18.73 10.61
CA PRO A 109 -3.67 -18.71 10.18
C PRO A 109 -3.32 -17.58 9.22
N LEU A 110 -4.30 -17.07 8.47
CA LEU A 110 -4.07 -16.11 7.38
C LEU A 110 -3.60 -14.75 7.90
N GLY A 111 -4.20 -14.27 8.98
CA GLY A 111 -3.79 -13.01 9.62
C GLY A 111 -2.40 -13.10 10.22
N THR A 112 -2.01 -14.23 10.81
CA THR A 112 -0.64 -14.43 11.30
C THR A 112 0.39 -14.37 10.16
N LEU A 113 0.12 -15.03 9.03
CA LEU A 113 1.03 -15.02 7.89
C LEU A 113 1.19 -13.62 7.28
N ILE A 114 0.06 -12.95 7.02
CA ILE A 114 0.06 -11.61 6.41
C ILE A 114 0.68 -10.58 7.35
N ASN A 115 0.22 -10.53 8.61
CA ASN A 115 0.70 -9.53 9.57
C ASN A 115 2.13 -9.82 10.03
N GLY A 116 2.54 -11.09 10.11
CA GLY A 116 3.93 -11.47 10.37
C GLY A 116 4.87 -10.99 9.26
N TYR A 117 4.44 -11.11 8.00
CA TYR A 117 5.18 -10.54 6.86
C TYR A 117 5.25 -9.01 6.94
N ILE A 118 4.13 -8.31 7.18
CA ILE A 118 4.11 -6.84 7.31
C ILE A 118 5.04 -6.38 8.44
N LEU A 119 4.96 -7.03 9.60
CA LEU A 119 5.74 -6.68 10.76
C LEU A 119 7.24 -6.85 10.50
N SER A 120 7.66 -7.96 9.89
CA SER A 120 9.07 -8.18 9.56
C SER A 120 9.61 -7.11 8.59
N GLN A 121 8.80 -6.69 7.61
CA GLN A 121 9.19 -5.66 6.66
C GLN A 121 9.26 -4.27 7.30
N ILE A 122 8.27 -3.89 8.12
CA ILE A 122 8.18 -2.55 8.75
C ILE A 122 9.20 -2.37 9.88
N LEU A 123 9.60 -3.44 10.56
CA LEU A 123 10.65 -3.39 11.57
C LEU A 123 12.07 -3.34 10.97
N SER A 124 12.23 -3.62 9.68
CA SER A 124 13.54 -3.60 9.02
C SER A 124 14.19 -2.22 9.00
N LYS A 125 15.54 -2.18 9.05
CA LYS A 125 16.33 -0.93 8.91
C LYS A 125 16.06 -0.22 7.58
N LYS A 126 15.87 -1.00 6.51
CA LYS A 126 15.58 -0.48 5.17
C LYS A 126 14.23 0.25 5.13
N ALA A 127 13.20 -0.29 5.78
CA ALA A 127 11.92 0.39 5.88
C ALA A 127 12.02 1.68 6.70
N ASN A 128 12.80 1.69 7.78
CA ASN A 128 13.03 2.91 8.56
C ASN A 128 13.68 4.01 7.72
N PHE A 129 14.68 3.65 6.90
CA PHE A 129 15.31 4.59 5.98
C PHE A 129 14.32 5.12 4.94
N VAL A 130 13.53 4.25 4.30
CA VAL A 130 12.54 4.65 3.29
C VAL A 130 11.43 5.56 3.84
N LEU A 131 11.14 5.47 5.14
CA LEU A 131 10.15 6.32 5.82
C LEU A 131 10.73 7.64 6.37
N SER A 132 12.04 7.86 6.25
CA SER A 132 12.70 9.07 6.73
C SER A 132 12.45 10.27 5.80
N ASP A 133 12.63 11.47 6.33
CA ASP A 133 12.51 12.70 5.54
C ASP A 133 13.67 12.86 4.55
N GLU A 134 14.85 12.32 4.88
CA GLU A 134 16.00 12.25 3.97
C GLU A 134 15.67 11.47 2.70
N TYR A 135 15.02 10.31 2.82
CA TYR A 135 14.61 9.52 1.65
C TYR A 135 13.55 10.23 0.80
N LYS A 136 12.68 11.06 1.41
CA LYS A 136 11.72 11.89 0.67
C LYS A 136 12.41 12.95 -0.20
N ALA A 137 13.54 13.51 0.26
CA ALA A 137 14.35 14.41 -0.56
C ALA A 137 14.90 13.68 -1.79
N ILE A 138 15.39 12.45 -1.62
CA ILE A 138 15.86 11.58 -2.72
C ILE A 138 14.74 11.31 -3.73
N ILE A 139 13.52 11.01 -3.27
CA ILE A 139 12.36 10.80 -4.14
C ILE A 139 12.07 12.04 -5.00
N THR A 140 12.14 13.22 -4.39
CA THR A 140 11.87 14.51 -5.05
C THR A 140 12.94 14.83 -6.11
N ALA A 141 14.20 14.49 -5.83
CA ALA A 141 15.32 14.67 -6.75
C ALA A 141 15.35 13.66 -7.92
N THR A 142 14.58 12.56 -7.84
CA THR A 142 14.67 11.45 -8.81
C THR A 142 13.31 11.02 -9.42
N PRO A 143 12.47 11.94 -9.91
CA PRO A 143 11.10 11.63 -10.36
C PRO A 143 11.01 10.58 -11.48
N GLN A 144 12.08 10.38 -12.24
CA GLN A 144 12.21 9.41 -13.32
C GLN A 144 12.28 7.94 -12.84
N VAL A 145 12.70 7.67 -11.60
CA VAL A 145 12.84 6.30 -11.08
C VAL A 145 11.49 5.84 -10.52
N LYS A 146 10.77 4.99 -11.26
CA LYS A 146 9.46 4.46 -10.88
C LYS A 146 9.41 2.95 -10.99
N ARG A 147 8.83 2.27 -10.00
CA ARG A 147 8.56 0.83 -10.08
C ARG A 147 7.40 0.57 -11.04
N LYS A 148 7.57 -0.42 -11.92
CA LYS A 148 6.48 -0.96 -12.74
C LYS A 148 5.60 -1.86 -11.88
N THR A 149 4.32 -1.51 -11.72
CA THR A 149 3.33 -2.37 -11.09
C THR A 149 2.82 -3.39 -12.11
N SER A 150 2.66 -4.66 -11.71
CA SER A 150 2.13 -5.70 -12.62
C SER A 150 0.63 -5.48 -12.88
N LYS A 151 0.17 -5.74 -14.11
CA LYS A 151 -1.26 -5.69 -14.49
C LYS A 151 -2.12 -6.65 -13.68
N VAL A 152 -1.56 -7.79 -13.27
CA VAL A 152 -2.28 -8.80 -12.44
C VAL A 152 -2.75 -8.19 -11.12
N VAL A 153 -1.95 -7.33 -10.51
CA VAL A 153 -2.31 -6.66 -9.24
C VAL A 153 -3.55 -5.78 -9.44
N TRP A 154 -3.66 -5.10 -10.58
CA TRP A 154 -4.85 -4.31 -10.90
C TRP A 154 -6.09 -5.17 -11.13
N VAL A 155 -5.96 -6.30 -11.82
CA VAL A 155 -7.09 -7.23 -12.03
C VAL A 155 -7.60 -7.77 -10.69
N LEU A 156 -6.70 -8.25 -9.83
CA LEU A 156 -7.07 -8.73 -8.48
C LEU A 156 -7.70 -7.64 -7.63
N LEU A 157 -7.19 -6.41 -7.72
CA LEU A 157 -7.75 -5.27 -7.00
C LEU A 157 -9.18 -4.97 -7.43
N PHE A 158 -9.44 -4.86 -8.74
CA PHE A 158 -10.78 -4.60 -9.26
C PHE A 158 -11.74 -5.74 -8.94
N ALA A 159 -11.29 -6.99 -9.02
CA ALA A 159 -12.09 -8.15 -8.63
C ALA A 159 -12.49 -8.09 -7.15
N PHE A 160 -11.56 -7.73 -6.26
CA PHE A 160 -11.84 -7.59 -4.83
C PHE A 160 -12.80 -6.42 -4.53
N ILE A 161 -12.64 -5.28 -5.20
CA ILE A 161 -13.57 -4.14 -5.09
C ILE A 161 -14.97 -4.55 -5.56
N ALA A 162 -15.07 -5.24 -6.71
CA ALA A 162 -16.34 -5.71 -7.24
C ALA A 162 -17.04 -6.69 -6.28
N LEU A 163 -16.28 -7.57 -5.62
CA LEU A 163 -16.80 -8.47 -4.58
C LEU A 163 -17.40 -7.67 -3.41
N LEU A 164 -16.68 -6.66 -2.91
CA LEU A 164 -17.16 -5.83 -1.79
C LEU A 164 -18.43 -5.05 -2.16
N VAL A 165 -18.46 -4.44 -3.34
CA VAL A 165 -19.66 -3.74 -3.84
C VAL A 165 -20.82 -4.72 -4.05
N GLY A 166 -20.56 -5.89 -4.62
CA GLY A 166 -21.56 -6.95 -4.79
C GLY A 166 -22.17 -7.38 -3.45
N SER A 167 -21.34 -7.62 -2.42
CA SER A 167 -21.84 -7.96 -1.08
C SER A 167 -22.68 -6.85 -0.45
N LEU A 168 -22.33 -5.58 -0.67
CA LEU A 168 -23.15 -4.45 -0.21
C LEU A 168 -24.53 -4.47 -0.88
N LEU A 169 -24.58 -4.64 -2.20
CA LEU A 169 -25.83 -4.67 -2.96
C LEU A 169 -26.73 -5.83 -2.54
N VAL A 170 -26.18 -7.03 -2.37
CA VAL A 170 -26.93 -8.18 -1.87
C VAL A 170 -27.45 -7.92 -0.45
N GLY A 171 -26.63 -7.33 0.42
CA GLY A 171 -27.06 -6.96 1.77
C GLY A 171 -28.20 -5.95 1.80
N ILE A 172 -28.20 -4.96 0.89
CA ILE A 172 -29.25 -3.94 0.83
C ILE A 172 -30.53 -4.49 0.17
N LEU A 173 -30.41 -5.26 -0.91
CA LEU A 173 -31.55 -5.75 -1.70
C LEU A 173 -32.17 -7.04 -1.15
N GLY A 174 -31.45 -7.77 -0.31
CA GLY A 174 -31.90 -9.01 0.31
C GLY A 174 -32.65 -8.83 1.64
N HIS A 175 -32.81 -7.58 2.10
CA HIS A 175 -33.66 -7.18 3.22
C HIS A 175 -34.99 -6.62 2.69
#